data_AF-A0A117SJY5-F1
#
_entry.id   AF-A0A117SJY5-F1
#
_cell.length_a   1.000
_cell.length_b   1.000
_cell.length_c   1.000
_cell.angle_alpha   90.00
_cell.angle_beta   90.00
_cell.angle_gamma   90.00
#
_symmetry.space_group_name_H-M   'P 1'
#
loop_
_entity.id
_entity.type
_entity.pdbx_description
1 polymer ?
#
loop_
_entity_poly.entity_id
_entity_poly.type
_entity_poly.pdbx_seq_one_letter_code
_entity_poly.pdbx_strand_id
1 'polypeptide(L)'
;MYTLTSDYIELRELRGKIKGSMYPRLVDFAPQIPMAISSLSLKLNGKGDFNTKEIYRISALLNITEDEVTRYFFPNMFRGVTNSLDKIRREMVHDPKSNS
;
A
#
# COMPACT_ATOMS: atom_id res chain seq x y z
N MET A 1 6.59 0.75 22.00
CA MET A 1 6.83 -0.09 20.81
C MET A 1 5.48 -0.47 20.21
N TYR A 2 5.18 -0.08 18.97
CA TYR A 2 3.98 -0.59 18.28
C TYR A 2 4.39 -1.80 17.43
N THR A 3 3.80 -2.96 17.71
CA THR A 3 4.04 -4.22 17.01
C THR A 3 3.50 -4.15 15.56
N LEU A 4 4.31 -4.60 14.61
CA LEU A 4 4.03 -4.61 13.17
C LEU A 4 3.13 -5.81 12.83
N THR A 5 1.81 -5.60 12.79
CA THR A 5 0.82 -6.66 12.51
C THR A 5 -0.14 -6.27 11.39
N SER A 6 0.32 -5.59 10.34
CA SER A 6 -0.53 -5.41 9.16
C SER A 6 -0.28 -6.57 8.21
N ASP A 7 -1.23 -7.50 8.13
CA ASP A 7 -1.26 -8.60 7.13
C ASP A 7 -1.36 -8.09 5.68
N TYR A 8 -1.43 -6.76 5.50
CA TYR A 8 -1.53 -6.09 4.20
C TYR A 8 -0.14 -5.61 3.74
N ILE A 9 0.40 -6.29 2.73
CA ILE A 9 1.69 -5.95 2.12
C ILE A 9 1.67 -4.55 1.49
N GLU A 10 0.53 -4.16 0.93
CA GLU A 10 0.32 -2.88 0.25
C GLU A 10 0.44 -1.71 1.23
N LEU A 11 -0.10 -1.85 2.44
CA LEU A 11 0.02 -0.82 3.49
C LEU A 11 1.46 -0.74 4.05
N ARG A 12 2.21 -1.85 4.06
CA ARG A 12 3.63 -1.85 4.43
C ARG A 12 4.46 -1.11 3.38
N GLU A 13 4.17 -1.33 2.11
CA GLU A 13 4.83 -0.62 1.00
C GLU A 13 4.49 0.87 0.99
N LEU A 14 3.22 1.24 1.23
CA LEU A 14 2.82 2.63 1.38
C LEU A 14 3.58 3.32 2.53
N ARG A 15 3.73 2.64 3.67
CA ARG A 15 4.57 3.12 4.78
C ARG A 15 6.04 3.27 4.37
N GLY A 16 6.54 2.38 3.52
CA GLY A 16 7.87 2.49 2.90
C GLY A 16 8.04 3.74 2.05
N LYS A 17 7.07 4.05 1.19
CA LYS A 17 7.05 5.31 0.41
C LYS A 17 7.05 6.54 1.30
N ILE A 18 6.27 6.55 2.39
CA ILE A 18 6.30 7.65 3.36
C ILE A 18 7.70 7.85 3.94
N LYS A 19 8.37 6.76 4.34
CA LYS A 19 9.75 6.82 4.85
C LYS A 19 10.77 7.33 3.83
N GLY A 20 10.53 7.13 2.53
CA GLY A 20 11.36 7.64 1.45
C GLY A 20 11.00 9.05 0.97
N SER A 21 9.98 9.68 1.56
CA SER A 21 9.51 11.01 1.19
C SER A 21 10.28 12.13 1.89
N MET A 22 9.94 13.38 1.57
CA MET A 22 10.42 14.58 2.29
C MET A 22 10.03 14.60 3.78
N TYR A 23 9.05 13.78 4.19
CA TYR A 23 8.58 13.67 5.58
C TYR A 23 8.67 12.22 6.07
N PRO A 24 9.88 11.72 6.39
CA PRO A 24 10.12 10.29 6.65
C PRO A 24 9.47 9.80 7.95
N ARG A 25 9.13 10.71 8.88
CA ARG A 25 8.48 10.38 10.15
C ARG A 25 6.98 10.70 10.06
N LEU A 26 6.15 9.82 10.61
CA LEU A 26 4.69 10.01 10.63
C LEU A 26 4.27 11.31 11.34
N VAL A 27 5.06 11.76 12.31
CA VAL A 27 4.82 13.03 13.03
C VAL A 27 4.96 14.25 12.12
N ASP A 28 5.78 14.16 11.07
CA ASP A 28 5.99 15.24 10.09
C ASP A 28 5.06 15.09 8.87
N PHE A 29 4.74 13.85 8.50
CA PHE A 29 3.90 13.54 7.35
C PHE A 29 2.42 13.77 7.64
N ALA A 30 1.93 13.35 8.82
CA ALA A 30 0.50 13.47 9.15
C ALA A 30 -0.04 14.90 9.07
N PRO A 31 0.65 15.96 9.54
CA PRO A 31 0.20 17.35 9.40
C PRO A 31 0.03 17.84 7.96
N GLN A 32 0.66 17.20 6.97
CA GLN A 32 0.51 17.55 5.55
C GLN A 32 -0.82 17.07 4.97
N ILE A 33 -1.53 16.24 5.72
CA ILE A 33 -2.82 15.67 5.39
C ILE A 33 -3.78 16.11 6.51
N PRO A 34 -5.07 16.35 6.27
CA PRO A 34 -6.00 16.71 7.34
C PRO A 34 -6.33 15.50 8.24
N MET A 35 -5.35 14.92 8.91
CA MET A 35 -5.50 13.77 9.80
C MET A 35 -4.53 13.78 10.98
N ALA A 36 -4.94 13.17 12.09
CA ALA A 36 -4.07 12.96 13.24
C ALA A 36 -3.04 11.85 12.98
N ILE A 37 -1.88 11.94 13.63
CA ILE A 37 -0.80 10.93 13.55
C ILE A 37 -1.31 9.55 13.98
N SER A 38 -2.13 9.49 15.03
CA SER A 38 -2.76 8.26 15.53
C SER A 38 -3.70 7.64 14.48
N SER A 39 -4.52 8.47 13.81
CA SER A 39 -5.38 8.04 12.71
C SER A 39 -4.57 7.49 11.55
N LEU A 40 -3.52 8.19 11.12
CA LEU A 40 -2.63 7.71 10.05
C LEU A 40 -2.01 6.35 10.42
N SER A 41 -1.54 6.22 11.66
CA SER A 41 -0.94 4.97 12.14
C SER A 41 -1.95 3.81 12.14
N LEU A 42 -3.19 4.04 12.59
CA LEU A 42 -4.26 3.03 12.56
C LEU A 42 -4.57 2.59 11.12
N LYS A 43 -4.73 3.54 10.19
CA LYS A 43 -5.04 3.25 8.78
C LYS A 43 -3.90 2.50 8.07
N LEU A 44 -2.65 2.92 8.28
CA LEU A 44 -1.46 2.21 7.77
C LEU A 44 -1.28 0.80 8.37
N ASN A 45 -1.99 0.49 9.46
CA ASN A 45 -2.01 -0.83 10.06
C ASN A 45 -3.29 -1.62 9.72
N GLY A 46 -4.09 -1.15 8.76
CA GLY A 46 -5.31 -1.81 8.30
C GLY A 46 -6.47 -1.76 9.31
N LYS A 47 -6.41 -0.87 10.30
CA LYS A 47 -7.45 -0.72 11.34
C LYS A 47 -8.44 0.39 11.05
N GLY A 48 -8.46 0.89 9.82
CA GLY A 48 -9.38 1.92 9.36
C GLY A 48 -9.12 2.28 7.90
N ASP A 49 -10.14 2.81 7.24
CA ASP A 49 -10.10 3.10 5.82
C ASP A 49 -9.64 4.54 5.54
N PHE A 50 -8.94 4.72 4.43
CA PHE A 50 -8.66 6.05 3.90
C PHE A 50 -9.88 6.57 3.13
N ASN A 51 -10.26 7.83 3.36
CA ASN A 51 -11.28 8.48 2.54
C ASN A 51 -10.65 9.12 1.29
N THR A 52 -11.49 9.49 0.33
CA THR A 52 -11.05 10.04 -0.97
C THR A 52 -10.15 11.27 -0.84
N LYS A 53 -10.41 12.17 0.12
CA LYS A 53 -9.59 13.37 0.32
C LYS A 53 -8.20 13.02 0.84
N GLU A 54 -8.12 12.05 1.74
CA GLU A 54 -6.85 11.56 2.27
C GLU A 54 -6.04 10.84 1.20
N ILE A 55 -6.69 9.96 0.42
CA ILE A 55 -6.07 9.26 -0.72
C ILE A 55 -5.48 10.27 -1.70
N TYR A 56 -6.26 11.28 -2.10
CA TYR A 56 -5.81 12.31 -3.01
C TYR A 56 -4.57 13.06 -2.49
N ARG A 57 -4.59 13.48 -1.23
CA ARG A 57 -3.47 14.21 -0.60
C ARG A 57 -2.22 13.36 -0.46
N ILE A 58 -2.37 12.11 0.01
CA ILE A 58 -1.26 11.17 0.14
C ILE A 58 -0.65 10.91 -1.24
N SER A 59 -1.49 10.74 -2.27
CA SER A 59 -1.02 10.45 -3.62
C SER A 59 -0.24 11.61 -4.23
N ALA A 60 -0.72 12.84 -4.04
CA ALA A 60 0.00 14.04 -4.45
C ALA A 60 1.34 14.22 -3.72
N LEU A 61 1.39 13.96 -2.41
CA LEU A 61 2.62 14.12 -1.62
C LEU A 61 3.68 13.07 -1.93
N LEU A 62 3.26 11.86 -2.31
CA LEU A 62 4.13 10.72 -2.53
C LEU A 62 4.34 10.40 -4.02
N ASN A 63 3.80 11.22 -4.92
CA ASN A 63 3.79 10.99 -6.37
C ASN A 63 3.30 9.58 -6.72
N ILE A 64 2.19 9.16 -6.12
CA ILE A 64 1.56 7.86 -6.37
C ILE A 64 0.75 7.96 -7.66
N THR A 65 1.04 7.05 -8.59
CA THR A 65 0.32 6.91 -9.87
C THR A 65 -1.06 6.29 -9.67
N GLU A 66 -1.97 6.43 -10.64
CA GLU A 66 -3.33 5.86 -10.56
C GLU A 66 -3.35 4.34 -10.34
N ASP A 67 -2.42 3.62 -10.97
CA ASP A 67 -2.23 2.18 -10.76
C ASP A 67 -1.80 1.86 -9.32
N GLU A 68 -0.90 2.66 -8.76
CA GLU A 68 -0.45 2.52 -7.38
C GLU A 68 -1.53 2.93 -6.37
N VAL A 69 -2.38 3.91 -6.68
CA VAL A 69 -3.54 4.27 -5.85
C VAL A 69 -4.44 3.06 -5.67
N THR A 70 -4.73 2.41 -6.79
CA THR A 70 -5.56 1.23 -6.85
C THR A 70 -4.98 0.09 -6.00
N ARG A 71 -3.68 -0.17 -6.13
CA ARG A 71 -2.94 -1.16 -5.34
C ARG A 71 -2.93 -0.85 -3.84
N TYR A 72 -2.61 0.39 -3.45
CA TYR A 72 -2.40 0.74 -2.04
C TYR A 72 -3.69 0.93 -1.24
N PHE A 73 -4.71 1.52 -1.85
CA PHE A 73 -5.92 1.92 -1.13
C PHE A 73 -7.11 1.00 -1.39
N PHE A 74 -7.06 0.17 -2.44
CA PHE A 74 -8.15 -0.73 -2.81
C PHE A 74 -7.71 -2.18 -3.11
N PRO A 75 -6.84 -2.79 -2.29
CA PRO A 75 -6.26 -4.12 -2.60
C PRO A 75 -7.33 -5.22 -2.74
N ASN A 76 -8.42 -5.13 -1.96
CA ASN A 76 -9.50 -6.13 -1.99
C ASN A 76 -10.36 -6.07 -3.26
N MET A 77 -10.43 -4.94 -3.97
CA MET A 77 -11.12 -4.88 -5.27
C MET A 77 -10.45 -5.81 -6.29
N PHE A 78 -9.16 -6.10 -6.11
CA PHE A 78 -8.37 -6.88 -7.04
C PHE A 78 -8.01 -8.26 -6.52
N ARG A 79 -8.20 -8.61 -5.24
CA ARG A 79 -7.82 -9.95 -4.72
C ARG A 79 -8.45 -11.13 -5.49
N GLY A 80 -9.65 -10.98 -6.06
CA GLY A 80 -10.22 -12.00 -6.95
C GLY A 80 -9.49 -12.14 -8.30
N VAL A 81 -8.88 -11.04 -8.78
CA VAL A 81 -8.16 -10.94 -10.05
C VAL A 81 -6.66 -11.22 -9.87
N THR A 82 -6.03 -10.71 -8.81
CA THR A 82 -4.60 -10.87 -8.51
C THR A 82 -4.28 -12.28 -8.06
N ASN A 83 -5.16 -12.95 -7.32
CA ASN A 83 -4.98 -14.38 -7.04
C ASN A 83 -4.93 -15.20 -8.34
N SER A 84 -5.71 -14.81 -9.35
CA SER A 84 -5.69 -15.45 -10.67
C SER A 84 -4.40 -15.13 -11.43
N LEU A 85 -3.91 -13.88 -11.39
CA LEU A 85 -2.64 -13.49 -12.02
C LEU A 85 -1.41 -14.09 -11.34
N ASP A 86 -1.40 -14.15 -10.01
CA ASP A 86 -0.33 -14.79 -9.23
C ASP A 86 -0.32 -16.29 -9.45
N LYS A 87 -1.50 -16.91 -9.60
CA LYS A 87 -1.61 -18.33 -10.00
C LYS A 87 -1.03 -18.55 -11.39
N ILE A 88 -1.43 -17.75 -12.38
CA ILE A 88 -0.89 -17.81 -13.76
C ILE A 88 0.62 -17.59 -13.76
N ARG A 89 1.12 -16.60 -13.01
CA ARG A 89 2.57 -16.30 -12.93
C ARG A 89 3.36 -17.45 -12.28
N ARG A 90 2.81 -18.12 -11.26
CA ARG A 90 3.43 -19.31 -10.66
C ARG A 90 3.41 -20.51 -11.62
N GLU A 91 2.34 -20.68 -12.39
CA GLU A 91 2.24 -21.72 -13.42
C GLU A 91 3.23 -21.48 -14.57
N MET A 92 3.44 -20.23 -14.98
CA MET A 92 4.41 -19.85 -16.03
C MET A 92 5.88 -19.97 -15.59
N VAL A 93 6.20 -19.90 -14.29
CA VAL A 93 7.57 -20.07 -13.75
C VAL A 93 7.93 -21.56 -13.56
N HIS A 94 6.98 -22.48 -13.76
CA HIS A 94 7.17 -23.92 -13.62
C HIS A 94 6.99 -24.70 -14.93
N ASP A 95 7.35 -24.14 -16.09
CA ASP A 95 7.52 -24.96 -17.29
C ASP A 95 8.88 -25.70 -17.25
N PRO A 96 8.93 -27.04 -17.12
CA PRO A 96 10.17 -27.81 -17.12
C PRO A 96 10.72 -28.07 -18.54
N LYS A 97 10.11 -27.51 -19.61
CA LYS A 97 10.42 -27.88 -21.00
C LYS A 97 11.21 -26.85 -21.81
N SER A 98 12.16 -26.13 -21.22
CA SER A 98 13.14 -25.33 -22.00
C SER A 98 14.60 -25.78 -21.85
N ASN A 99 14.83 -27.04 -21.49
CA ASN A 99 16.15 -27.65 -21.62
C ASN A 99 16.03 -29.01 -22.30
N SER A 100 15.95 -28.99 -23.63
CA SER A 100 16.20 -30.12 -24.52
C SER A 100 16.96 -29.61 -25.73
#